data_AF-A0A1Y3ADQ4-F1
#
_entry.id   AF-A0A1Y3ADQ4-F1
#
_cell.length_a   1.000
_cell.length_b   1.000
_cell.length_c   1.000
_cell.angle_alpha   90.00
_cell.angle_beta   90.00
_cell.angle_gamma   90.00
#
_symmetry.space_group_name_H-M   'P 1'
#
loop_
_entity.id
_entity.type
_entity.pdbx_description
1 polymer ?
#
loop_
_entity_poly.entity_id
_entity_poly.type
_entity_poly.pdbx_seq_one_letter_code
_entity_poly.pdbx_strand_id
1 'polypeptide(L)'
;MNDGLDVDELVDGIGLDADEIAWRKEFVGFDAEDERRLSRYEDAFAENAERIADDFYENLTDHEQTVDVIGRSEKGLEQLKRTQSAYLVTLAEGDYGEEYFEDRARIGKIHDMLGMPMKHYLGQYGVYYDLILPLIGDRLVDSLTDRLAPDGADAEVDDATAAAVEEEVDDAIEDLLSVLRIVNLDTQVVTDTYIQSYSEKLTEAVERNERLMAEVEAEVEAPLADLRESAGGVADSAAEVGDAAEDQSERVAEISSEVANLSATVEEVASTADEVERTSGRAETLAEDGRDAAADAASAMDDIGDAVDEVAADVEALQERVEEIDEFVDAINGIADQTNLLALNASIEAFRASRFVWSAMPL
;
A
#
# COMPACT_ATOMS: atom_id res chain seq x y z
N MET A 1 -8.75 52.61 10.14
CA MET A 1 -9.83 51.65 10.44
C MET A 1 -11.23 52.23 10.27
N ASN A 2 -11.58 53.43 10.76
CA ASN A 2 -12.97 53.95 10.67
C ASN A 2 -13.51 54.12 9.24
N ASP A 3 -12.69 54.54 8.26
CA ASP A 3 -13.15 54.96 6.91
C ASP A 3 -13.58 53.81 5.97
N GLY A 4 -13.77 52.60 6.48
CA GLY A 4 -14.11 51.41 5.68
C GLY A 4 -15.15 50.49 6.32
N LEU A 5 -15.82 50.95 7.38
CA LEU A 5 -16.98 50.27 7.97
C LEU A 5 -18.25 50.95 7.44
N ASP A 6 -19.02 50.21 6.65
CA ASP A 6 -20.39 50.55 6.32
C ASP A 6 -21.25 50.30 7.58
N VAL A 7 -21.91 51.34 8.07
CA VAL A 7 -22.71 51.26 9.30
C VAL A 7 -24.11 50.76 8.99
N ASP A 8 -24.67 51.13 7.84
CA ASP A 8 -25.99 50.66 7.41
C ASP A 8 -25.94 49.12 7.25
N GLU A 9 -24.91 48.59 6.57
CA GLU A 9 -24.70 47.13 6.43
C GLU A 9 -24.45 46.43 7.78
N LEU A 10 -23.75 47.07 8.71
CA LEU A 10 -23.50 46.53 10.05
C LEU A 10 -24.78 46.43 10.87
N VAL A 11 -25.58 47.50 10.86
CA VAL A 11 -26.82 47.67 11.64
C VAL A 11 -27.92 46.75 11.09
N ASP A 12 -28.09 46.69 9.77
CA ASP A 12 -28.92 45.69 9.09
C ASP A 12 -28.47 44.25 9.44
N GLY A 13 -27.15 44.02 9.48
CA GLY A 13 -26.54 42.72 9.74
C GLY A 13 -26.74 42.18 11.17
N ILE A 14 -26.92 43.06 12.16
CA ILE A 14 -27.35 42.71 13.53
C ILE A 14 -28.88 42.85 13.73
N GLY A 15 -29.62 43.42 12.78
CA GLY A 15 -31.06 43.64 12.86
C GLY A 15 -31.47 44.75 13.84
N LEU A 16 -30.63 45.77 14.00
CA LEU A 16 -30.80 46.85 14.99
C LEU A 16 -31.57 48.04 14.38
N ASP A 17 -32.86 47.84 14.10
CA ASP A 17 -33.74 48.92 13.65
C ASP A 17 -34.39 49.69 14.82
N ALA A 18 -35.13 50.76 14.49
CA ALA A 18 -35.83 51.59 15.48
C ALA A 18 -36.86 50.83 16.33
N ASP A 19 -37.51 49.79 15.78
CA ASP A 19 -38.49 48.97 16.51
C ASP A 19 -37.77 48.03 17.50
N GLU A 20 -36.64 47.44 17.09
CA GLU A 20 -35.76 46.64 17.96
C GLU A 20 -35.13 47.49 19.08
N ILE A 21 -34.65 48.70 18.78
CA ILE A 21 -34.14 49.64 19.79
C ILE A 21 -35.23 49.99 20.82
N ALA A 22 -36.44 50.31 20.35
CA ALA A 22 -37.57 50.60 21.23
C ALA A 22 -37.95 49.39 22.10
N TRP A 23 -37.93 48.18 21.52
CA TRP A 23 -38.17 46.95 22.26
C TRP A 23 -37.11 46.67 23.33
N ARG A 24 -35.82 46.87 23.02
CA ARG A 24 -34.72 46.72 24.00
C ARG A 24 -34.86 47.69 25.17
N LYS A 25 -35.20 48.96 24.89
CA LYS A 25 -35.50 49.98 25.91
C LYS A 25 -36.66 49.53 26.80
N GLU A 26 -37.79 49.10 26.23
CA GLU A 26 -38.94 48.57 27.00
C GLU A 26 -38.55 47.35 27.85
N PHE A 27 -37.77 46.41 27.29
CA PHE A 27 -37.37 45.17 27.95
C PHE A 27 -36.50 45.39 29.19
N VAL A 28 -35.56 46.34 29.16
CA VAL A 28 -34.72 46.69 30.32
C VAL A 28 -35.39 47.69 31.27
N GLY A 29 -36.54 48.25 30.87
CA GLY A 29 -37.24 49.30 31.60
C GLY A 29 -36.53 50.65 31.55
N PHE A 30 -35.90 50.99 30.42
CA PHE A 30 -35.27 52.29 30.16
C PHE A 30 -36.29 53.23 29.48
N ASP A 31 -36.70 54.28 30.18
CA ASP A 31 -37.67 55.25 29.68
C ASP A 31 -37.18 56.71 29.76
N ALA A 32 -38.03 57.66 29.38
CA ALA A 32 -37.67 59.08 29.33
C ALA A 32 -37.29 59.70 30.70
N GLU A 33 -37.64 59.06 31.83
CA GLU A 33 -37.13 59.44 33.14
C GLU A 33 -35.67 59.00 33.33
N ASP A 34 -35.26 57.82 32.82
CA ASP A 34 -33.84 57.43 32.80
C ASP A 34 -33.00 58.41 31.97
N GLU A 35 -33.50 58.80 30.80
CA GLU A 35 -32.85 59.81 29.93
C GLU A 35 -32.71 61.16 30.68
N ARG A 36 -33.74 61.54 31.44
CA ARG A 36 -33.75 62.75 32.28
C ARG A 36 -32.90 62.62 33.55
N ARG A 37 -32.66 61.41 34.07
CA ARG A 37 -31.75 61.17 35.20
C ARG A 37 -30.31 61.25 34.74
N LEU A 38 -29.96 60.54 33.66
CA LEU A 38 -28.62 60.53 33.08
C LEU A 38 -28.13 61.93 32.67
N SER A 39 -28.98 62.74 32.05
CA SER A 39 -28.64 64.14 31.71
C SER A 39 -28.32 65.04 32.91
N ARG A 40 -28.70 64.69 34.15
CA ARG A 40 -28.28 65.43 35.36
C ARG A 40 -26.81 65.19 35.73
N TYR A 41 -26.22 64.14 35.17
CA TYR A 41 -24.83 63.74 35.38
C TYR A 41 -23.91 64.11 34.22
N GLU A 42 -24.40 64.75 33.14
CA GLU A 42 -23.61 65.17 31.98
C GLU A 42 -22.36 65.95 32.42
N ASP A 43 -22.53 67.03 33.20
CA ASP A 43 -21.43 67.83 33.76
C ASP A 43 -20.47 66.97 34.61
N ALA A 44 -21.00 66.14 35.50
CA ALA A 44 -20.20 65.31 36.41
C ALA A 44 -19.36 64.25 35.66
N PHE A 45 -19.92 63.66 34.60
CA PHE A 45 -19.21 62.74 33.71
C PHE A 45 -18.17 63.50 32.88
N ALA A 46 -18.51 64.66 32.32
CA ALA A 46 -17.59 65.48 31.53
C ALA A 46 -16.37 65.96 32.36
N GLU A 47 -16.59 66.42 33.60
CA GLU A 47 -15.52 66.83 34.52
C GLU A 47 -14.61 65.66 34.94
N ASN A 48 -15.12 64.42 34.96
CA ASN A 48 -14.36 63.23 35.35
C ASN A 48 -13.85 62.39 34.17
N ALA A 49 -14.26 62.66 32.93
CA ALA A 49 -14.04 61.79 31.77
C ALA A 49 -12.56 61.56 31.40
N GLU A 50 -11.68 62.54 31.65
CA GLU A 50 -10.23 62.38 31.43
C GLU A 50 -9.62 61.46 32.50
N ARG A 51 -9.93 61.71 33.78
CA ARG A 51 -9.47 60.86 34.90
C ARG A 51 -9.98 59.43 34.78
N ILE A 52 -11.27 59.22 34.51
CA ILE A 52 -11.84 57.88 34.37
C ILE A 52 -11.21 57.14 33.18
N ALA A 53 -10.90 57.82 32.07
CA ALA A 53 -10.19 57.21 30.96
C ALA A 53 -8.73 56.85 31.32
N ASP A 54 -8.04 57.69 32.09
CA ASP A 54 -6.70 57.35 32.63
C ASP A 54 -6.74 56.12 33.54
N ASP A 55 -7.61 56.12 34.57
CA ASP A 55 -7.79 55.02 35.52
C ASP A 55 -8.19 53.71 34.81
N PHE A 56 -9.07 53.80 33.80
CA PHE A 56 -9.48 52.67 32.96
C PHE A 56 -8.31 52.08 32.16
N TYR A 57 -7.51 52.94 31.51
CA TYR A 57 -6.36 52.45 30.74
C TYR A 57 -5.20 51.98 31.62
N GLU A 58 -5.03 52.50 32.84
CA GLU A 58 -4.09 51.95 33.83
C GLU A 58 -4.44 50.49 34.13
N ASN A 59 -5.71 50.22 34.49
CA ASN A 59 -6.22 48.85 34.70
C ASN A 59 -5.99 47.92 33.49
N LEU A 60 -6.22 48.40 32.27
CA LEU A 60 -5.97 47.61 31.05
C LEU A 60 -4.49 47.37 30.78
N THR A 61 -3.59 48.23 31.23
CA THR A 61 -2.15 48.06 31.06
C THR A 61 -1.49 47.13 32.08
N ASP A 62 -2.14 46.87 33.22
CA ASP A 62 -1.72 45.87 34.20
C ASP A 62 -1.89 44.41 33.71
N HIS A 63 -2.53 44.20 32.56
CA HIS A 63 -2.83 42.88 32.01
C HIS A 63 -2.27 42.72 30.59
N GLU A 64 -1.27 41.83 30.43
CA GLU A 64 -0.60 41.53 29.15
C GLU A 64 -1.61 41.21 28.02
N GLN A 65 -2.67 40.46 28.34
CA GLN A 65 -3.69 40.05 27.36
C GLN A 65 -4.54 41.21 26.80
N THR A 66 -4.64 42.34 27.49
CA THR A 66 -5.32 43.56 27.02
C THR A 66 -4.34 44.55 26.40
N VAL A 67 -3.09 44.61 26.87
CA VAL A 67 -1.99 45.31 26.19
C VAL A 67 -1.81 44.79 24.76
N ASP A 68 -1.85 43.47 24.55
CA ASP A 68 -1.81 42.84 23.22
C ASP A 68 -2.95 43.28 22.30
N VAL A 69 -4.12 43.65 22.84
CA VAL A 69 -5.25 44.17 22.05
C VAL A 69 -5.01 45.64 21.71
N ILE A 70 -4.60 46.45 22.70
CA ILE A 70 -4.27 47.87 22.51
C ILE A 70 -3.18 48.03 21.43
N GLY A 71 -2.15 47.18 21.45
CA GLY A 71 -1.06 47.17 20.48
C GLY A 71 -1.44 46.83 19.04
N ARG A 72 -2.67 46.32 18.79
CA ARG A 72 -3.21 46.10 17.44
C ARG A 72 -3.92 47.33 16.85
N SER A 73 -4.14 48.37 17.66
CA SER A 73 -4.79 49.60 17.22
C SER A 73 -3.88 50.50 16.39
N GLU A 74 -4.43 51.14 15.36
CA GLU A 74 -3.79 52.27 14.65
C GLU A 74 -3.67 53.52 15.53
N LYS A 75 -4.52 53.65 16.57
CA LYS A 75 -4.52 54.79 17.49
C LYS A 75 -3.52 54.56 18.63
N GLY A 76 -2.66 55.54 18.91
CA GLY A 76 -1.84 55.54 20.12
C GLY A 76 -2.68 55.70 21.40
N LEU A 77 -2.13 55.30 22.55
CA LEU A 77 -2.83 55.27 23.85
C LEU A 77 -3.53 56.60 24.19
N GLU A 78 -2.87 57.73 24.00
CA GLU A 78 -3.41 59.08 24.25
C GLU A 78 -4.54 59.50 23.29
N GLN A 79 -4.69 58.82 22.15
CA GLN A 79 -5.85 58.99 21.26
C GLN A 79 -6.98 58.02 21.61
N LEU A 80 -6.64 56.83 22.13
CA LEU A 80 -7.60 55.88 22.68
C LEU A 80 -8.28 56.45 23.93
N LYS A 81 -7.50 56.93 24.92
CA LYS A 81 -8.00 57.66 26.09
C LYS A 81 -9.00 58.76 25.74
N ARG A 82 -8.63 59.69 24.84
CA ARG A 82 -9.54 60.75 24.37
C ARG A 82 -10.80 60.24 23.67
N THR A 83 -10.71 59.12 22.93
CA THR A 83 -11.91 58.48 22.35
C THR A 83 -12.79 57.91 23.47
N GLN A 84 -12.18 57.36 24.51
CA GLN A 84 -12.88 56.76 25.66
C GLN A 84 -13.53 57.81 26.55
N SER A 85 -12.88 58.95 26.79
CA SER A 85 -13.47 60.10 27.48
C SER A 85 -14.71 60.63 26.75
N ALA A 86 -14.66 60.73 25.41
CA ALA A 86 -15.82 61.13 24.62
C ALA A 86 -16.97 60.12 24.76
N TYR A 87 -16.69 58.82 24.66
CA TYR A 87 -17.68 57.76 24.91
C TYR A 87 -18.32 57.88 26.30
N LEU A 88 -17.55 58.17 27.35
CA LEU A 88 -18.09 58.32 28.71
C LEU A 88 -19.13 59.45 28.78
N VAL A 89 -18.87 60.60 28.12
CA VAL A 89 -19.85 61.71 28.08
C VAL A 89 -21.15 61.27 27.38
N THR A 90 -21.08 60.53 26.27
CA THR A 90 -22.30 60.05 25.57
C THR A 90 -23.20 59.18 26.45
N LEU A 91 -22.69 58.51 27.49
CA LEU A 91 -23.53 57.74 28.43
C LEU A 91 -24.49 58.64 29.23
N ALA A 92 -24.17 59.91 29.40
CA ALA A 92 -24.92 60.89 30.19
C ALA A 92 -25.51 62.04 29.35
N GLU A 93 -25.44 61.97 28.01
CA GLU A 93 -25.83 63.04 27.09
C GLU A 93 -27.35 63.24 26.98
N GLY A 94 -28.16 62.25 27.38
CA GLY A 94 -29.63 62.36 27.40
C GLY A 94 -30.33 62.11 26.06
N ASP A 95 -29.59 61.86 24.97
CA ASP A 95 -30.12 61.40 23.69
C ASP A 95 -29.65 59.97 23.39
N TYR A 96 -30.62 59.08 23.18
CA TYR A 96 -30.41 57.65 22.96
C TYR A 96 -31.27 57.17 21.78
N GLY A 97 -31.27 57.93 20.69
CA GLY A 97 -31.88 57.57 19.41
C GLY A 97 -31.07 56.52 18.61
N GLU A 98 -31.40 56.37 17.33
CA GLU A 98 -30.74 55.41 16.42
C GLU A 98 -29.22 55.67 16.31
N GLU A 99 -28.81 56.92 16.06
CA GLU A 99 -27.40 57.34 15.93
C GLU A 99 -26.52 56.93 17.13
N TYR A 100 -27.08 56.96 18.36
CA TYR A 100 -26.38 56.50 19.56
C TYR A 100 -26.03 55.00 19.46
N PHE A 101 -26.99 54.16 19.09
CA PHE A 101 -26.81 52.71 19.01
C PHE A 101 -26.03 52.28 17.75
N GLU A 102 -26.14 53.01 16.65
CA GLU A 102 -25.28 52.86 15.47
C GLU A 102 -23.81 53.02 15.84
N ASP A 103 -23.46 54.04 16.62
CA ASP A 103 -22.08 54.26 17.07
C ASP A 103 -21.64 53.19 18.09
N ARG A 104 -22.55 52.65 18.91
CA ARG A 104 -22.25 51.46 19.76
C ARG A 104 -21.94 50.23 18.91
N ALA A 105 -22.72 49.96 17.86
CA ALA A 105 -22.46 48.87 16.93
C ALA A 105 -21.10 49.07 16.22
N ARG A 106 -20.83 50.28 15.71
CA ARG A 106 -19.54 50.65 15.11
C ARG A 106 -18.37 50.38 16.05
N ILE A 107 -18.46 50.81 17.31
CA ILE A 107 -17.44 50.57 18.34
C ILE A 107 -17.27 49.07 18.59
N GLY A 108 -18.36 48.30 18.71
CA GLY A 108 -18.32 46.85 18.89
C GLY A 108 -17.60 46.12 17.76
N LYS A 109 -17.95 46.40 16.50
CA LYS A 109 -17.31 45.81 15.31
C LYS A 109 -15.83 46.18 15.20
N ILE A 110 -15.43 47.41 15.57
CA ILE A 110 -14.00 47.79 15.63
C ILE A 110 -13.23 46.91 16.64
N HIS A 111 -13.82 46.59 17.79
CA HIS A 111 -13.17 45.73 18.79
C HIS A 111 -13.09 44.26 18.36
N ASP A 112 -14.10 43.72 17.68
CA ASP A 112 -14.02 42.40 17.03
C ASP A 112 -12.96 42.37 15.92
N MET A 113 -12.88 43.41 15.08
CA MET A 113 -11.85 43.54 14.03
C MET A 113 -10.43 43.60 14.59
N LEU A 114 -10.24 44.25 15.75
CA LEU A 114 -8.98 44.21 16.51
C LEU A 114 -8.69 42.83 17.10
N GLY A 115 -9.63 41.88 17.04
CA GLY A 115 -9.54 40.56 17.66
C GLY A 115 -9.53 40.62 19.18
N MET A 116 -10.24 41.59 19.76
CA MET A 116 -10.47 41.61 21.21
C MET A 116 -11.38 40.43 21.58
N PRO A 117 -11.02 39.56 22.53
CA PRO A 117 -11.95 38.55 23.03
C PRO A 117 -13.17 39.20 23.69
N MET A 118 -14.39 38.75 23.38
CA MET A 118 -15.64 39.25 23.99
C MET A 118 -15.56 39.33 25.52
N LYS A 119 -14.93 38.37 26.19
CA LYS A 119 -14.72 38.39 27.65
C LYS A 119 -13.90 39.58 28.18
N HIS A 120 -13.03 40.18 27.37
CA HIS A 120 -12.28 41.39 27.74
C HIS A 120 -13.19 42.62 27.60
N TYR A 121 -13.94 42.70 26.51
CA TYR A 121 -14.91 43.77 26.27
C TYR A 121 -16.02 43.78 27.33
N LEU A 122 -16.62 42.62 27.63
CA LEU A 122 -17.63 42.50 28.70
C LEU A 122 -17.05 42.76 30.09
N GLY A 123 -15.78 42.38 30.34
CA GLY A 123 -15.10 42.64 31.60
C GLY A 123 -14.86 44.14 31.87
N GLN A 124 -14.66 44.93 30.81
CA GLN A 124 -14.43 46.38 30.90
C GLN A 124 -15.64 47.14 31.49
N TYR A 125 -16.87 46.67 31.27
CA TYR A 125 -18.05 47.24 31.93
C TYR A 125 -18.02 47.11 33.46
N GLY A 126 -17.39 46.05 33.99
CA GLY A 126 -17.13 45.93 35.43
C GLY A 126 -16.22 47.05 35.96
N VAL A 127 -15.16 47.38 35.21
CA VAL A 127 -14.25 48.49 35.52
C VAL A 127 -14.97 49.83 35.45
N TYR A 128 -15.89 50.01 34.49
CA TYR A 128 -16.72 51.22 34.44
C TYR A 128 -17.62 51.38 35.65
N TYR A 129 -18.20 50.31 36.19
CA TYR A 129 -19.00 50.43 37.42
C TYR A 129 -18.14 50.91 38.61
N ASP A 130 -16.93 50.37 38.78
CA ASP A 130 -16.01 50.80 39.86
C ASP A 130 -15.59 52.28 39.73
N LEU A 131 -15.56 52.84 38.51
CA LEU A 131 -15.13 54.22 38.24
C LEU A 131 -16.28 55.24 38.15
N ILE A 132 -17.48 54.83 37.73
CA ILE A 132 -18.65 55.69 37.50
C ILE A 132 -19.55 55.76 38.73
N LEU A 133 -19.82 54.64 39.40
CA LEU A 133 -20.77 54.61 40.51
C LEU A 133 -20.39 55.50 41.71
N PRO A 134 -19.09 55.76 42.01
CA PRO A 134 -18.71 56.78 42.99
C PRO A 134 -19.28 58.19 42.70
N LEU A 135 -19.45 58.58 41.43
CA LEU A 135 -19.99 59.91 41.07
C LEU A 135 -21.45 60.09 41.53
N ILE A 136 -22.23 58.99 41.52
CA ILE A 136 -23.60 58.95 42.04
C ILE A 136 -23.59 59.04 43.57
N GLY A 137 -22.65 58.31 44.21
CA GLY A 137 -22.46 58.32 45.65
C GLY A 137 -22.04 59.69 46.21
N ASP A 138 -21.09 60.37 45.55
CA ASP A 138 -20.63 61.70 45.94
C ASP A 138 -21.77 62.72 45.85
N ARG A 139 -22.57 62.68 44.77
CA ARG A 139 -23.75 63.54 44.61
C ARG A 139 -24.83 63.28 45.69
N LEU A 140 -25.07 62.03 46.05
CA LEU A 140 -25.97 61.67 47.15
C LEU A 140 -25.46 62.27 48.47
N VAL A 141 -24.15 62.16 48.75
CA VAL A 141 -23.54 62.74 49.96
C VAL A 141 -23.68 64.27 49.99
N ASP A 142 -23.45 64.95 48.86
CA ASP A 142 -23.60 66.41 48.77
C ASP A 142 -25.07 66.83 48.98
N SER A 143 -26.02 66.17 48.33
CA SER A 143 -27.45 66.48 48.45
C SER A 143 -28.01 66.23 49.87
N LEU A 144 -27.58 65.14 50.51
CA LEU A 144 -27.88 64.87 51.91
C LEU A 144 -27.22 65.91 52.83
N THR A 145 -25.98 66.33 52.54
CA THR A 145 -25.27 67.34 53.32
C THR A 145 -25.99 68.70 53.26
N ASP A 146 -26.38 69.16 52.07
CA ASP A 146 -27.12 70.41 51.90
C ASP A 146 -28.49 70.41 52.59
N ARG A 147 -29.19 69.26 52.59
CA ARG A 147 -30.47 69.08 53.30
C ARG A 147 -30.33 68.98 54.82
N LEU A 148 -29.26 68.38 55.32
CA LEU A 148 -29.03 68.12 56.76
C LEU A 148 -28.21 69.23 57.46
N ALA A 149 -27.60 70.15 56.72
CA ALA A 149 -26.81 71.27 57.27
C ALA A 149 -27.56 72.36 58.08
N PRO A 150 -28.89 72.62 57.98
CA PRO A 150 -29.49 73.78 58.64
C PRO A 150 -29.69 73.62 60.16
N ASP A 151 -29.75 72.38 60.69
CA ASP A 151 -29.92 72.11 62.11
C ASP A 151 -28.64 71.50 62.73
N GLY A 152 -28.16 72.12 63.80
CA GLY A 152 -26.89 71.77 64.44
C GLY A 152 -26.86 70.35 65.04
N ALA A 153 -25.65 69.82 65.23
CA ALA A 153 -25.32 68.42 65.52
C ALA A 153 -25.87 67.77 66.83
N ASP A 154 -26.89 68.37 67.47
CA ASP A 154 -27.60 67.86 68.65
C ASP A 154 -29.14 67.78 68.44
N ALA A 155 -29.64 67.92 67.21
CA ALA A 155 -31.06 67.73 66.89
C ALA A 155 -31.44 66.24 66.85
N GLU A 156 -32.57 65.87 67.46
CA GLU A 156 -33.17 64.54 67.25
C GLU A 156 -33.66 64.44 65.80
N VAL A 157 -33.34 63.36 65.11
CA VAL A 157 -33.86 63.08 63.75
C VAL A 157 -35.38 62.90 63.86
N ASP A 158 -36.13 63.84 63.30
CA ASP A 158 -37.58 63.76 63.23
C ASP A 158 -38.05 62.95 62.01
N ASP A 159 -39.33 62.56 62.00
CA ASP A 159 -39.91 61.77 60.91
C ASP A 159 -39.80 62.47 59.54
N ALA A 160 -39.72 63.81 59.51
CA ALA A 160 -39.56 64.60 58.29
C ALA A 160 -38.14 64.52 57.74
N THR A 161 -37.13 64.60 58.61
CA THR A 161 -35.71 64.41 58.27
C THR A 161 -35.47 62.97 57.80
N ALA A 162 -36.06 61.97 58.46
CA ALA A 162 -35.98 60.58 58.04
C ALA A 162 -36.58 60.35 56.64
N ALA A 163 -37.77 60.91 56.37
CA ALA A 163 -38.42 60.80 55.06
C ALA A 163 -37.63 61.51 53.94
N ALA A 164 -36.99 62.65 54.22
CA ALA A 164 -36.15 63.35 53.25
C ALA A 164 -34.85 62.60 52.92
N VAL A 165 -34.31 61.83 53.88
CA VAL A 165 -33.17 60.94 53.63
C VAL A 165 -33.59 59.71 52.83
N GLU A 166 -34.78 59.15 53.11
CA GLU A 166 -35.36 58.02 52.36
C GLU A 166 -35.61 58.39 50.89
N GLU A 167 -36.23 59.55 50.63
CA GLU A 167 -36.47 60.10 49.28
C GLU A 167 -35.17 60.23 48.46
N GLU A 168 -34.10 60.78 49.05
CA GLU A 168 -32.81 60.95 48.37
C GLU A 168 -32.06 59.63 48.12
N VAL A 169 -32.18 58.66 49.02
CA VAL A 169 -31.59 57.33 48.82
C VAL A 169 -32.32 56.58 47.71
N ASP A 170 -33.66 56.65 47.65
CA ASP A 170 -34.45 56.07 46.58
C ASP A 170 -34.14 56.73 45.22
N ASP A 171 -34.00 58.07 45.18
CA ASP A 171 -33.63 58.79 43.95
C ASP A 171 -32.23 58.40 43.44
N ALA A 172 -31.25 58.22 44.33
CA ALA A 172 -29.91 57.76 43.98
C ALA A 172 -29.88 56.28 43.54
N ILE A 173 -30.81 55.45 44.02
CA ILE A 173 -30.99 54.07 43.54
C ILE A 173 -31.53 54.06 42.12
N GLU A 174 -32.51 54.89 41.78
CA GLU A 174 -33.00 54.99 40.39
C GLU A 174 -31.95 55.61 39.46
N ASP A 175 -31.16 56.60 39.90
CA ASP A 175 -30.04 57.14 39.12
C ASP A 175 -28.97 56.05 38.82
N LEU A 176 -28.66 55.20 39.81
CA LEU A 176 -27.82 54.00 39.64
C LEU A 176 -28.43 53.00 38.64
N LEU A 177 -29.74 52.75 38.75
CA LEU A 177 -30.44 51.85 37.83
C LEU A 177 -30.45 52.38 36.40
N SER A 178 -30.60 53.70 36.19
CA SER A 178 -30.49 54.33 34.87
C SER A 178 -29.14 54.07 34.20
N VAL A 179 -28.02 54.22 34.96
CA VAL A 179 -26.68 53.89 34.47
C VAL A 179 -26.55 52.40 34.14
N LEU A 180 -27.07 51.51 34.99
CA LEU A 180 -27.03 50.07 34.74
C LEU A 180 -27.88 49.67 33.51
N ARG A 181 -29.03 50.31 33.29
CA ARG A 181 -29.91 50.08 32.13
C ARG A 181 -29.23 50.51 30.82
N ILE A 182 -28.66 51.71 30.73
CA ILE A 182 -27.99 52.16 29.50
C ILE A 182 -26.73 51.34 29.18
N VAL A 183 -25.92 51.01 30.18
CA VAL A 183 -24.75 50.14 30.00
C VAL A 183 -25.16 48.71 29.60
N ASN A 184 -26.32 48.23 30.04
CA ASN A 184 -26.88 46.96 29.57
C ASN A 184 -27.26 47.01 28.09
N LEU A 185 -27.88 48.10 27.62
CA LEU A 185 -28.23 48.30 26.20
C LEU A 185 -26.98 48.35 25.31
N ASP A 186 -25.95 49.11 25.72
CA ASP A 186 -24.63 49.13 25.07
C ASP A 186 -24.03 47.72 24.97
N THR A 187 -24.13 46.95 26.07
CA THR A 187 -23.64 45.57 26.15
C THR A 187 -24.37 44.65 25.17
N GLN A 188 -25.70 44.79 25.03
CA GLN A 188 -26.50 44.01 24.08
C GLN A 188 -26.05 44.27 22.64
N VAL A 189 -26.01 45.55 22.22
CA VAL A 189 -25.64 45.94 20.85
C VAL A 189 -24.23 45.43 20.49
N VAL A 190 -23.24 45.63 21.37
CA VAL A 190 -21.89 45.13 21.07
C VAL A 190 -21.86 43.60 21.03
N THR A 191 -22.59 42.91 21.91
CA THR A 191 -22.65 41.44 21.89
C THR A 191 -23.18 40.91 20.55
N ASP A 192 -24.17 41.56 19.96
CA ASP A 192 -24.71 41.18 18.65
C ASP A 192 -23.67 41.33 17.52
N THR A 193 -22.87 42.41 17.52
CA THR A 193 -21.80 42.59 16.50
C THR A 193 -20.77 41.47 16.53
N TYR A 194 -20.47 40.93 17.72
CA TYR A 194 -19.61 39.75 17.87
C TYR A 194 -20.33 38.46 17.44
N ILE A 195 -21.60 38.28 17.77
CA ILE A 195 -22.40 37.11 17.37
C ILE A 195 -22.52 37.04 15.84
N GLN A 196 -22.84 38.16 15.19
CA GLN A 196 -22.85 38.28 13.73
C GLN A 196 -21.49 37.87 13.15
N SER A 197 -20.40 38.47 13.64
CA SER A 197 -19.04 38.18 13.18
C SER A 197 -18.65 36.70 13.35
N TYR A 198 -19.06 36.04 14.45
CA TYR A 198 -18.86 34.60 14.62
C TYR A 198 -19.74 33.77 13.67
N SER A 199 -20.97 34.19 13.40
CA SER A 199 -21.88 33.54 12.45
C SER A 199 -21.39 33.63 10.99
N GLU A 200 -20.85 34.79 10.59
CA GLU A 200 -20.17 35.02 9.31
C GLU A 200 -18.99 34.04 9.16
N LYS A 201 -18.04 34.08 10.11
CA LYS A 201 -16.84 33.21 10.15
C LYS A 201 -17.21 31.71 10.17
N LEU A 202 -18.31 31.33 10.82
CA LEU A 202 -18.80 29.95 10.84
C LEU A 202 -19.38 29.54 9.48
N THR A 203 -20.15 30.41 8.84
CA THR A 203 -20.76 30.17 7.51
C THR A 203 -19.67 29.99 6.45
N GLU A 204 -18.70 30.89 6.38
CA GLU A 204 -17.52 30.76 5.49
C GLU A 204 -16.75 29.46 5.74
N ALA A 205 -16.62 29.04 7.00
CA ALA A 205 -15.92 27.81 7.36
C ALA A 205 -16.69 26.54 6.92
N VAL A 206 -18.02 26.56 6.99
CA VAL A 206 -18.90 25.49 6.48
C VAL A 206 -18.82 25.42 4.97
N GLU A 207 -19.03 26.52 4.24
CA GLU A 207 -18.94 26.55 2.78
C GLU A 207 -17.56 26.10 2.27
N ARG A 208 -16.48 26.48 2.97
CA ARG A 208 -15.13 26.02 2.65
C ARG A 208 -14.98 24.52 2.89
N ASN A 209 -15.60 23.97 3.95
CA ASN A 209 -15.56 22.54 4.23
C ASN A 209 -16.33 21.75 3.16
N GLU A 210 -17.54 22.19 2.80
CA GLU A 210 -18.35 21.58 1.73
C GLU A 210 -17.62 21.55 0.39
N ARG A 211 -16.97 22.67 0.01
CA ARG A 211 -16.15 22.74 -1.21
C ARG A 211 -14.97 21.76 -1.18
N LEU A 212 -14.25 21.66 -0.06
CA LEU A 212 -13.14 20.71 0.10
C LEU A 212 -13.63 19.25 0.08
N MET A 213 -14.79 18.95 0.66
CA MET A 213 -15.38 17.60 0.62
C MET A 213 -15.76 17.19 -0.81
N ALA A 214 -16.38 18.09 -1.58
CA ALA A 214 -16.72 17.85 -2.98
C ALA A 214 -15.47 17.67 -3.88
N GLU A 215 -14.41 18.44 -3.62
CA GLU A 215 -13.11 18.29 -4.30
C GLU A 215 -12.47 16.94 -3.99
N VAL A 216 -12.43 16.53 -2.71
CA VAL A 216 -11.92 15.21 -2.29
C VAL A 216 -12.74 14.05 -2.86
N GLU A 217 -14.07 14.17 -2.91
CA GLU A 217 -14.94 13.15 -3.52
C GLU A 217 -14.61 12.98 -5.02
N ALA A 218 -14.51 14.09 -5.76
CA ALA A 218 -14.20 14.09 -7.18
C ALA A 218 -12.77 13.60 -7.50
N GLU A 219 -11.77 13.94 -6.69
CA GLU A 219 -10.38 13.47 -6.88
C GLU A 219 -10.19 11.99 -6.52
N VAL A 220 -10.99 11.44 -5.61
CA VAL A 220 -10.82 10.06 -5.11
C VAL A 220 -11.63 9.03 -5.90
N GLU A 221 -12.74 9.42 -6.55
CA GLU A 221 -13.60 8.48 -7.29
C GLU A 221 -12.86 7.74 -8.42
N ALA A 222 -12.19 8.46 -9.32
CA ALA A 222 -11.51 7.86 -10.48
C ALA A 222 -10.32 6.96 -10.07
N PRO A 223 -9.38 7.38 -9.19
CA PRO A 223 -8.31 6.50 -8.72
C PRO A 223 -8.83 5.24 -8.00
N LEU A 224 -9.97 5.29 -7.31
CA LEU A 224 -10.60 4.11 -6.74
C LEU A 224 -11.25 3.19 -7.78
N ALA A 225 -11.69 3.71 -8.93
CA ALA A 225 -12.14 2.90 -10.05
C ALA A 225 -10.94 2.19 -10.72
N ASP A 226 -9.89 2.95 -11.07
CA ASP A 226 -8.66 2.44 -11.68
C ASP A 226 -7.97 1.38 -10.80
N LEU A 227 -7.95 1.59 -9.47
CA LEU A 227 -7.40 0.62 -8.51
C LEU A 227 -8.22 -0.68 -8.47
N ARG A 228 -9.56 -0.60 -8.58
CA ARG A 228 -10.42 -1.80 -8.62
C ARG A 228 -10.23 -2.58 -9.92
N GLU A 229 -10.14 -1.90 -11.06
CA GLU A 229 -9.84 -2.54 -12.35
C GLU A 229 -8.47 -3.21 -12.33
N SER A 230 -7.44 -2.49 -11.86
CA SER A 230 -6.07 -3.01 -11.73
C SER A 230 -6.00 -4.23 -10.80
N ALA A 231 -6.71 -4.19 -9.66
CA ALA A 231 -6.78 -5.32 -8.74
C ALA A 231 -7.50 -6.53 -9.34
N GLY A 232 -8.53 -6.31 -10.17
CA GLY A 232 -9.19 -7.36 -10.97
C GLY A 232 -8.21 -8.02 -11.94
N GLY A 233 -7.54 -7.24 -12.79
CA GLY A 233 -6.57 -7.77 -13.76
C GLY A 233 -5.39 -8.51 -13.11
N VAL A 234 -4.95 -8.11 -11.91
CA VAL A 234 -3.95 -8.85 -11.13
C VAL A 234 -4.51 -10.18 -10.61
N ALA A 235 -5.76 -10.23 -10.17
CA ALA A 235 -6.39 -11.46 -9.72
C ALA A 235 -6.58 -12.47 -10.87
N ASP A 236 -7.02 -12.00 -12.04
CA ASP A 236 -7.15 -12.82 -13.25
C ASP A 236 -5.77 -13.35 -13.70
N SER A 237 -4.75 -12.48 -13.76
CA SER A 237 -3.37 -12.90 -14.08
C SER A 237 -2.81 -13.93 -13.09
N ALA A 238 -3.16 -13.81 -11.81
CA ALA A 238 -2.73 -14.77 -10.78
C ALA A 238 -3.43 -16.13 -10.93
N ALA A 239 -4.67 -16.16 -11.40
CA ALA A 239 -5.38 -17.39 -11.75
C ALA A 239 -4.74 -18.08 -12.96
N GLU A 240 -4.48 -17.34 -14.05
CA GLU A 240 -3.81 -17.88 -15.24
C GLU A 240 -2.42 -18.47 -14.93
N VAL A 241 -1.65 -17.82 -14.05
CA VAL A 241 -0.35 -18.34 -13.57
C VAL A 241 -0.52 -19.59 -12.70
N GLY A 242 -1.60 -19.70 -11.93
CA GLY A 242 -1.96 -20.89 -11.16
C GLY A 242 -2.22 -22.08 -12.07
N ASP A 243 -3.12 -21.92 -13.04
CA ASP A 243 -3.49 -22.95 -14.01
C ASP A 243 -2.25 -23.41 -14.81
N ALA A 244 -1.44 -22.46 -15.31
CA ALA A 244 -0.22 -22.76 -16.05
C ALA A 244 0.85 -23.50 -15.21
N ALA A 245 0.89 -23.27 -13.89
CA ALA A 245 1.80 -23.98 -12.99
C ALA A 245 1.34 -25.42 -12.71
N GLU A 246 0.02 -25.68 -12.67
CA GLU A 246 -0.55 -27.03 -12.58
C GLU A 246 -0.25 -27.82 -13.86
N ASP A 247 -0.53 -27.22 -15.03
CA ASP A 247 -0.19 -27.73 -16.38
C ASP A 247 1.31 -28.08 -16.51
N GLN A 248 2.19 -27.22 -15.99
CA GLN A 248 3.64 -27.45 -16.00
C GLN A 248 4.04 -28.61 -15.06
N SER A 249 3.40 -28.74 -13.90
CA SER A 249 3.64 -29.83 -12.95
C SER A 249 3.31 -31.20 -13.56
N GLU A 250 2.18 -31.32 -14.26
CA GLU A 250 1.79 -32.55 -14.96
C GLU A 250 2.82 -32.94 -16.03
N ARG A 251 3.25 -31.99 -16.86
CA ARG A 251 4.28 -32.23 -17.89
C ARG A 251 5.63 -32.62 -17.30
N VAL A 252 6.02 -32.06 -16.15
CA VAL A 252 7.25 -32.46 -15.44
C VAL A 252 7.14 -33.90 -14.92
N ALA A 253 5.97 -34.32 -14.46
CA ALA A 253 5.73 -35.71 -14.05
C ALA A 253 5.78 -36.68 -15.25
N GLU A 254 5.20 -36.31 -16.39
CA GLU A 254 5.27 -37.07 -17.65
C GLU A 254 6.73 -37.24 -18.12
N ILE A 255 7.48 -36.15 -18.25
CA ILE A 255 8.91 -36.17 -18.61
C ILE A 255 9.72 -37.04 -17.63
N SER A 256 9.42 -36.99 -16.33
CA SER A 256 10.11 -37.83 -15.35
C SER A 256 9.85 -39.32 -15.57
N SER A 257 8.64 -39.69 -16.01
CA SER A 257 8.28 -41.05 -16.39
C SER A 257 9.00 -41.49 -17.68
N GLU A 258 9.07 -40.61 -18.69
CA GLU A 258 9.81 -40.89 -19.92
C GLU A 258 11.31 -41.09 -19.67
N VAL A 259 11.93 -40.28 -18.80
CA VAL A 259 13.33 -40.41 -18.41
C VAL A 259 13.59 -41.71 -17.64
N ALA A 260 12.66 -42.16 -16.80
CA ALA A 260 12.75 -43.44 -16.12
C ALA A 260 12.69 -44.62 -17.12
N ASN A 261 11.78 -44.56 -18.10
CA ASN A 261 11.70 -45.55 -19.17
C ASN A 261 12.97 -45.55 -20.05
N LEU A 262 13.47 -44.38 -20.42
CA LEU A 262 14.72 -44.23 -21.18
C LEU A 262 15.89 -44.88 -20.42
N SER A 263 15.98 -44.66 -19.11
CA SER A 263 17.03 -45.26 -18.26
C SER A 263 16.96 -46.79 -18.30
N ALA A 264 15.77 -47.38 -18.19
CA ALA A 264 15.59 -48.83 -18.31
C ALA A 264 16.00 -49.37 -19.70
N THR A 265 15.67 -48.65 -20.79
CA THR A 265 16.12 -49.06 -22.13
C THR A 265 17.63 -48.96 -22.32
N VAL A 266 18.30 -48.01 -21.64
CA VAL A 266 19.77 -47.91 -21.65
C VAL A 266 20.42 -49.08 -20.90
N GLU A 267 19.83 -49.52 -19.78
CA GLU A 267 20.27 -50.73 -19.04
C GLU A 267 20.08 -52.00 -19.88
N GLU A 268 18.95 -52.14 -20.59
CA GLU A 268 18.70 -53.27 -21.50
C GLU A 268 19.69 -53.30 -22.69
N VAL A 269 19.97 -52.14 -23.28
CA VAL A 269 20.98 -52.00 -24.35
C VAL A 269 22.38 -52.35 -23.84
N ALA A 270 22.76 -51.93 -22.63
CA ALA A 270 24.04 -52.30 -22.03
C ALA A 270 24.15 -53.82 -21.80
N SER A 271 23.12 -54.44 -21.20
CA SER A 271 23.09 -55.90 -21.01
C SER A 271 23.09 -56.67 -22.33
N THR A 272 22.51 -56.11 -23.40
CA THR A 272 22.54 -56.70 -24.73
C THR A 272 23.93 -56.59 -25.36
N ALA A 273 24.64 -55.47 -25.16
CA ALA A 273 26.00 -55.29 -25.63
C ALA A 273 26.97 -56.28 -24.97
N ASP A 274 26.86 -56.50 -23.65
CA ASP A 274 27.67 -57.49 -22.93
C ASP A 274 27.44 -58.92 -23.46
N GLU A 275 26.18 -59.31 -23.74
CA GLU A 275 25.88 -60.64 -24.28
C GLU A 275 26.35 -60.79 -25.75
N VAL A 276 26.34 -59.71 -26.53
CA VAL A 276 26.92 -59.66 -27.89
C VAL A 276 28.45 -59.80 -27.84
N GLU A 277 29.14 -59.12 -26.93
CA GLU A 277 30.60 -59.28 -26.71
C GLU A 277 30.92 -60.74 -26.37
N ARG A 278 30.22 -61.28 -25.36
CA ARG A 278 30.43 -62.65 -24.86
C ARG A 278 30.12 -63.72 -25.91
N THR A 279 29.12 -63.48 -26.77
CA THR A 279 28.79 -64.37 -27.89
C THR A 279 29.82 -64.25 -29.02
N SER A 280 30.32 -63.04 -29.29
CA SER A 280 31.36 -62.81 -30.31
C SER A 280 32.67 -63.48 -29.94
N GLY A 281 33.13 -63.37 -28.68
CA GLY A 281 34.32 -64.07 -28.21
C GLY A 281 34.18 -65.61 -28.27
N ARG A 282 32.99 -66.15 -27.99
CA ARG A 282 32.71 -67.58 -28.22
C ARG A 282 32.78 -67.99 -29.69
N ALA A 283 32.31 -67.13 -30.59
CA ALA A 283 32.35 -67.38 -32.03
C ALA A 283 33.79 -67.32 -32.57
N GLU A 284 34.63 -66.44 -32.01
CA GLU A 284 36.06 -66.36 -32.28
C GLU A 284 36.77 -67.67 -31.88
N THR A 285 36.64 -68.13 -30.63
CA THR A 285 37.24 -69.41 -30.17
C THR A 285 36.78 -70.59 -31.02
N LEU A 286 35.47 -70.69 -31.34
CA LEU A 286 34.95 -71.78 -32.15
C LEU A 286 35.47 -71.75 -33.61
N ALA A 287 35.80 -70.56 -34.12
CA ALA A 287 36.43 -70.39 -35.43
C ALA A 287 37.94 -70.68 -35.40
N GLU A 288 38.62 -70.52 -34.25
CA GLU A 288 39.99 -70.99 -34.02
C GLU A 288 40.03 -72.52 -33.94
N ASP A 289 39.23 -73.13 -33.07
CA ASP A 289 39.06 -74.59 -32.96
C ASP A 289 38.75 -75.23 -34.33
N GLY A 290 37.88 -74.59 -35.12
CA GLY A 290 37.50 -75.04 -36.46
C GLY A 290 38.60 -74.88 -37.52
N ARG A 291 39.53 -73.94 -37.36
CA ARG A 291 40.72 -73.82 -38.22
C ARG A 291 41.73 -74.90 -37.90
N ASP A 292 41.97 -75.15 -36.62
CA ASP A 292 42.92 -76.18 -36.16
C ASP A 292 42.45 -77.58 -36.61
N ALA A 293 41.17 -77.91 -36.39
CA ALA A 293 40.59 -79.17 -36.88
C ALA A 293 40.62 -79.30 -38.41
N ALA A 294 40.54 -78.20 -39.16
CA ALA A 294 40.68 -78.21 -40.62
C ALA A 294 42.15 -78.40 -41.06
N ALA A 295 43.12 -77.89 -40.30
CA ALA A 295 44.55 -78.11 -40.54
C ALA A 295 44.95 -79.56 -40.24
N ASP A 296 44.46 -80.14 -39.13
CA ASP A 296 44.62 -81.55 -38.80
C ASP A 296 44.04 -82.45 -39.90
N ALA A 297 42.83 -82.13 -40.39
CA ALA A 297 42.19 -82.87 -41.47
C ALA A 297 42.93 -82.74 -42.82
N ALA A 298 43.58 -81.60 -43.09
CA ALA A 298 44.43 -81.43 -44.26
C ALA A 298 45.69 -82.30 -44.16
N SER A 299 46.38 -82.29 -43.01
CA SER A 299 47.54 -83.16 -42.77
C SER A 299 47.20 -84.64 -42.93
N ALA A 300 46.04 -85.09 -42.42
CA ALA A 300 45.59 -86.47 -42.58
C ALA A 300 45.23 -86.82 -44.04
N MET A 301 44.87 -85.85 -44.88
CA MET A 301 44.65 -86.06 -46.32
C MET A 301 45.97 -86.13 -47.09
N ASP A 302 46.98 -85.37 -46.68
CA ASP A 302 48.35 -85.50 -47.21
C ASP A 302 48.93 -86.89 -46.86
N ASP A 303 48.80 -87.35 -45.61
CA ASP A 303 49.19 -88.71 -45.17
C ASP A 303 48.48 -89.82 -45.99
N ILE A 304 47.20 -89.62 -46.33
CA ILE A 304 46.43 -90.54 -47.19
C ILE A 304 46.96 -90.50 -48.63
N GLY A 305 47.38 -89.33 -49.12
CA GLY A 305 48.02 -89.18 -50.43
C GLY A 305 49.29 -90.00 -50.53
N ASP A 306 50.21 -89.83 -49.57
CA ASP A 306 51.46 -90.59 -49.48
C ASP A 306 51.21 -92.11 -49.43
N ALA A 307 50.22 -92.57 -48.65
CA ALA A 307 49.84 -93.98 -48.57
C ALA A 307 49.21 -94.53 -49.87
N VAL A 308 48.50 -93.69 -50.64
CA VAL A 308 47.96 -94.08 -51.95
C VAL A 308 49.08 -94.21 -52.98
N ASP A 309 50.07 -93.32 -52.96
CA ASP A 309 51.25 -93.40 -53.83
C ASP A 309 52.13 -94.63 -53.48
N GLU A 310 52.27 -94.99 -52.19
CA GLU A 310 52.93 -96.24 -51.76
C GLU A 310 52.18 -97.48 -52.31
N VAL A 311 50.85 -97.51 -52.18
CA VAL A 311 50.02 -98.61 -52.73
C VAL A 311 50.09 -98.69 -54.26
N ALA A 312 50.19 -97.56 -54.96
CA ALA A 312 50.37 -97.53 -56.41
C ALA A 312 51.71 -98.16 -56.81
N ALA A 313 52.80 -97.82 -56.12
CA ALA A 313 54.13 -98.40 -56.34
C ALA A 313 54.16 -99.92 -56.05
N ASP A 314 53.48 -100.37 -54.98
CA ASP A 314 53.33 -101.80 -54.67
C ASP A 314 52.56 -102.56 -55.77
N VAL A 315 51.55 -101.94 -56.38
CA VAL A 315 50.78 -102.51 -57.51
C VAL A 315 51.63 -102.57 -58.78
N GLU A 316 52.43 -101.56 -59.09
CA GLU A 316 53.39 -101.59 -60.21
C GLU A 316 54.44 -102.70 -60.01
N ALA A 317 55.02 -102.81 -58.81
CA ALA A 317 55.97 -103.87 -58.46
C ALA A 317 55.33 -105.28 -58.47
N LEU A 318 54.03 -105.38 -58.18
CA LEU A 318 53.28 -106.62 -58.34
C LEU A 318 53.05 -106.95 -59.82
N GLN A 319 52.78 -105.97 -60.67
CA GLN A 319 52.64 -106.17 -62.11
C GLN A 319 53.95 -106.69 -62.73
N GLU A 320 55.09 -106.09 -62.40
CA GLU A 320 56.41 -106.57 -62.86
C GLU A 320 56.65 -108.06 -62.48
N ARG A 321 56.26 -108.46 -61.26
CA ARG A 321 56.35 -109.85 -60.82
C ARG A 321 55.39 -110.79 -61.53
N VAL A 322 54.22 -110.31 -61.96
CA VAL A 322 53.27 -111.10 -62.77
C VAL A 322 53.81 -111.28 -64.18
N GLU A 323 54.44 -110.26 -64.76
CA GLU A 323 55.13 -110.36 -66.06
C GLU A 323 56.33 -111.33 -65.98
N GLU A 324 57.12 -111.31 -64.90
CA GLU A 324 58.17 -112.32 -64.63
C GLU A 324 57.58 -113.75 -64.53
N ILE A 325 56.40 -113.92 -63.92
CA ILE A 325 55.71 -115.22 -63.84
C ILE A 325 55.24 -115.69 -65.22
N ASP A 326 54.72 -114.80 -66.07
CA ASP A 326 54.33 -115.15 -67.44
C ASP A 326 55.54 -115.58 -68.28
N GLU A 327 56.70 -114.92 -68.16
CA GLU A 327 57.95 -115.41 -68.78
C GLU A 327 58.34 -116.81 -68.28
N PHE A 328 58.19 -117.08 -66.97
CA PHE A 328 58.40 -118.41 -66.40
C PHE A 328 57.39 -119.46 -66.92
N VAL A 329 56.12 -119.08 -67.13
CA VAL A 329 55.08 -119.96 -67.67
C VAL A 329 55.36 -120.28 -69.14
N ASP A 330 55.79 -119.31 -69.94
CA ASP A 330 56.22 -119.53 -71.33
C ASP A 330 57.47 -120.42 -71.41
N ALA A 331 58.43 -120.24 -70.49
CA ALA A 331 59.57 -121.16 -70.36
C ALA A 331 59.11 -122.59 -70.01
N ILE A 332 58.13 -122.75 -69.11
CA ILE A 332 57.54 -124.05 -68.77
C ILE A 332 56.79 -124.66 -69.96
N ASN A 333 56.04 -123.87 -70.74
CA ASN A 333 55.38 -124.34 -71.97
C ASN A 333 56.41 -124.80 -73.00
N GLY A 334 57.52 -124.08 -73.18
CA GLY A 334 58.64 -124.51 -74.03
C GLY A 334 59.28 -125.83 -73.58
N ILE A 335 59.39 -126.07 -72.26
CA ILE A 335 59.82 -127.35 -71.69
C ILE A 335 58.76 -128.45 -71.89
N ALA A 336 57.48 -128.12 -71.76
CA ALA A 336 56.37 -129.05 -71.96
C ALA A 336 56.28 -129.51 -73.43
N ASP A 337 56.48 -128.62 -74.40
CA ASP A 337 56.56 -128.95 -75.83
C ASP A 337 57.78 -129.82 -76.15
N GLN A 338 58.96 -129.53 -75.56
CA GLN A 338 60.11 -130.44 -75.64
C GLN A 338 59.78 -131.83 -75.06
N THR A 339 59.07 -131.89 -73.94
CA THR A 339 58.69 -133.13 -73.27
C THR A 339 57.66 -133.91 -74.10
N ASN A 340 56.71 -133.22 -74.74
CA ASN A 340 55.75 -133.79 -75.68
C ASN A 340 56.45 -134.35 -76.94
N LEU A 341 57.42 -133.63 -77.49
CA LEU A 341 58.27 -134.12 -78.60
C LEU A 341 59.10 -135.35 -78.20
N LEU A 342 59.65 -135.39 -76.98
CA LEU A 342 60.35 -136.56 -76.44
C LEU A 342 59.40 -137.76 -76.28
N ALA A 343 58.21 -137.54 -75.74
CA ALA A 343 57.19 -138.59 -75.58
C ALA A 343 56.68 -139.10 -76.95
N LEU A 344 56.51 -138.22 -77.94
CA LEU A 344 56.14 -138.59 -79.30
C LEU A 344 57.23 -139.44 -79.96
N ASN A 345 58.50 -139.05 -79.85
CA ASN A 345 59.63 -139.88 -80.30
C ASN A 345 59.64 -141.26 -79.61
N ALA A 346 59.43 -141.31 -78.29
CA ALA A 346 59.35 -142.57 -77.55
C ALA A 346 58.20 -143.47 -78.05
N SER A 347 57.04 -142.89 -78.40
CA SER A 347 55.91 -143.65 -78.97
C SER A 347 56.17 -144.17 -80.39
N ILE A 348 56.92 -143.42 -81.21
CA ILE A 348 57.34 -143.84 -82.56
C ILE A 348 58.34 -145.02 -82.46
N GLU A 349 59.31 -144.95 -81.55
CA GLU A 349 60.29 -146.02 -81.36
C GLU A 349 59.64 -147.30 -80.81
N ALA A 350 58.61 -147.18 -79.95
CA ALA A 350 57.81 -148.32 -79.48
C ALA A 350 57.06 -149.04 -80.63
N PHE A 351 56.60 -148.32 -81.65
CA PHE A 351 55.94 -148.91 -82.82
C PHE A 351 56.89 -149.60 -83.80
N ARG A 352 58.19 -149.26 -83.80
CA ARG A 352 59.22 -149.97 -84.57
C ARG A 352 59.56 -151.34 -84.01
N ALA A 353 59.53 -151.49 -82.69
CA ALA A 353 59.90 -152.74 -82.01
C ALA A 353 58.96 -153.93 -82.30
N SER A 354 57.74 -153.69 -82.80
CA SER A 354 56.65 -154.69 -82.80
C SER A 354 56.46 -155.48 -84.10
N ARG A 355 57.13 -155.13 -85.22
CA ARG A 355 56.71 -155.61 -86.56
C ARG A 355 57.55 -156.70 -87.26
N PHE A 356 58.61 -157.26 -86.65
CA PHE A 356 59.53 -158.19 -87.35
C PHE A 356 59.69 -159.60 -86.75
N VAL A 357 58.85 -160.00 -85.77
CA VAL A 357 59.09 -161.22 -84.96
C VAL A 357 58.19 -162.42 -85.30
N TRP A 358 57.30 -162.37 -86.32
CA TRP A 358 56.36 -163.49 -86.55
C TRP A 358 56.11 -163.95 -88.00
N SER A 359 57.14 -164.58 -88.59
CA SER A 359 57.11 -165.65 -89.61
C SER A 359 58.55 -166.16 -89.90
N ALA A 360 58.84 -167.40 -90.33
CA ALA A 360 58.14 -168.69 -90.22
C ALA A 360 59.17 -169.86 -90.40
N MET A 361 58.71 -171.12 -90.34
CA MET A 361 59.47 -172.37 -90.62
C MET A 361 58.79 -173.12 -91.80
N PRO A 362 59.29 -174.27 -92.31
CA PRO A 362 60.68 -174.72 -92.60
C PRO A 362 60.85 -175.21 -94.08
N LEU A 363 62.08 -175.67 -94.41
CA LEU A 363 62.62 -176.12 -95.72
C LEU A 363 62.94 -175.00 -96.73
#